data_AF-A0A952WRU5-F1
#
_entry.id   AF-A0A952WRU5-F1
#
_cell.length_a   1.000
_cell.length_b   1.000
_cell.length_c   1.000
_cell.angle_alpha   90.00
_cell.angle_beta   90.00
_cell.angle_gamma   90.00
#
_symmetry.space_group_name_H-M   'P 1'
#
loop_
_entity.id
_entity.type
_entity.pdbx_description
1 polymer ?
#
loop_
_entity_poly.entity_id
_entity_poly.type
_entity_poly.pdbx_seq_one_letter_code
_entity_poly.pdbx_strand_id
1 'polypeptide(L)'
;MKPRRDLSAIEIEDLYETIGRRLERIGLETQPKVAIRVMELAQDAGSQLKDWAAAVQTDWALTGRLLRLANSAYYAQRAPVTRLERALVLLGTERTKAVCLGFYLSRAAALPGVNQLSREVWGQSVFRASLATAIARAQCPALSAEAFVVGLMLDCAVPVMARMLGEDYVRLVRACPSPAKLFATELDRLEFTHTDVAATLARRWKLPTVLARPIAWHHAPPTVAVRVDNVARMQRIAYYVGAVQLNAEGLPIVHAPLQTTAEKLFGIESSAVGRIVADAANDYRGALEVFSHLGDRVDHLDAITDSVQVQLIEMMDEQMERALKLETRGGSERMTVAGHHIEVEPGEDGAVIAYLAGQNGERLLSCTVRPERETADTIRRKLGLDDAPDGDLRQLMRVMQAMAA
;
A
#
# COMPACT_ATOMS: atom_id res chain seq x y z
N MET A 1 25.06 14.85 -22.29
CA MET A 1 25.65 14.26 -21.06
C MET A 1 25.60 12.74 -21.20
N LYS A 2 26.34 11.98 -20.39
CA LYS A 2 26.32 10.51 -20.47
C LYS A 2 24.94 9.96 -20.04
N PRO A 3 24.47 8.84 -20.63
CA PRO A 3 23.29 8.14 -20.15
C PRO A 3 23.45 7.68 -18.70
N ARG A 4 22.32 7.54 -17.98
CA ARG A 4 22.28 7.21 -16.55
C ARG A 4 22.95 5.87 -16.22
N ARG A 5 22.88 4.89 -17.13
CA ARG A 5 23.54 3.58 -16.97
C ARG A 5 25.07 3.66 -16.98
N ASP A 6 25.64 4.71 -17.59
CA ASP A 6 27.08 4.88 -17.79
C ASP A 6 27.71 5.78 -16.71
N LEU A 7 26.92 6.21 -15.70
CA LEU A 7 27.39 7.04 -14.59
C LEU A 7 28.01 6.19 -13.49
N SER A 8 29.17 6.63 -12.99
CA SER A 8 29.82 6.11 -11.79
C SER A 8 29.06 6.51 -10.51
N ALA A 9 29.36 5.85 -9.39
CA ALA A 9 28.75 6.17 -8.10
C ALA A 9 28.95 7.64 -7.67
N ILE A 10 30.10 8.23 -7.98
CA ILE A 10 30.39 9.64 -7.68
C ILE A 10 29.53 10.55 -8.57
N GLU A 11 29.45 10.26 -9.87
CA GLU A 11 28.61 11.03 -10.81
C GLU A 11 27.11 10.94 -10.46
N ILE A 12 26.66 9.86 -9.80
CA ILE A 12 25.28 9.71 -9.31
C ILE A 12 25.00 10.63 -8.11
N GLU A 13 25.97 10.86 -7.22
CA GLU A 13 25.75 11.78 -6.10
C GLU A 13 25.58 13.22 -6.60
N ASP A 14 26.42 13.64 -7.56
CA ASP A 14 26.31 14.93 -8.23
C ASP A 14 25.01 15.08 -9.05
N LEU A 15 24.48 13.96 -9.55
CA LEU A 15 23.21 13.91 -10.27
C LEU A 15 22.05 14.33 -9.36
N TYR A 16 22.01 13.87 -8.11
CA TYR A 16 20.92 14.22 -7.18
C TYR A 16 20.87 15.71 -6.88
N GLU A 17 22.01 16.37 -6.74
CA GLU A 17 22.08 17.83 -6.60
C GLU A 17 21.61 18.55 -7.88
N THR A 18 21.95 18.01 -9.04
CA THR A 18 21.52 18.54 -10.33
C THR A 18 20.01 18.41 -10.54
N ILE A 19 19.43 17.25 -10.19
CA ILE A 19 17.98 17.05 -10.21
C ILE A 19 17.31 18.04 -9.25
N GLY A 20 17.83 18.18 -8.02
CA GLY A 20 17.30 19.11 -7.03
C GLY A 20 17.17 20.54 -7.54
N ARG A 21 18.22 21.07 -8.18
CA ARG A 21 18.20 22.40 -8.84
C ARG A 21 17.18 22.49 -9.97
N ARG A 22 17.01 21.43 -10.77
CA ARG A 22 16.00 21.41 -11.84
C ARG A 22 14.58 21.42 -11.29
N LEU A 23 14.32 20.72 -10.17
CA LEU A 23 13.02 20.71 -9.48
C LEU A 23 12.65 22.12 -8.97
N GLU A 24 13.60 22.84 -8.38
CA GLU A 24 13.39 24.23 -7.95
C GLU A 24 13.06 25.15 -9.13
N ARG A 25 13.75 25.00 -10.27
CA ARG A 25 13.51 25.80 -11.48
C ARG A 25 12.11 25.62 -12.06
N ILE A 26 11.52 24.43 -11.92
CA ILE A 26 10.12 24.19 -12.32
C ILE A 26 9.13 24.62 -11.21
N GLY A 27 9.58 25.34 -10.18
CA GLY A 27 8.70 25.81 -9.10
C GLY A 27 8.13 24.68 -8.25
N LEU A 28 8.73 23.48 -8.30
CA LEU A 28 8.40 22.44 -7.36
C LEU A 28 9.14 22.75 -6.06
N GLU A 29 8.38 23.13 -5.04
CA GLU A 29 8.94 23.31 -3.69
C GLU A 29 9.40 21.95 -3.17
N THR A 30 10.69 21.67 -3.34
CA THR A 30 11.31 20.41 -2.90
C THR A 30 11.36 20.26 -1.38
N GLN A 31 10.90 21.27 -0.64
CA GLN A 31 10.81 21.32 0.81
C GLN A 31 9.51 22.03 1.25
N PRO A 32 8.33 21.42 1.09
CA PRO A 32 7.11 22.03 1.61
C PRO A 32 7.23 22.07 3.13
N LYS A 33 7.32 23.28 3.70
CA LYS A 33 7.56 23.45 5.16
C LYS A 33 6.57 22.65 6.00
N VAL A 34 5.34 22.55 5.54
CA VAL A 34 4.29 21.77 6.19
C VAL A 34 4.49 20.26 6.04
N ALA A 35 4.87 19.77 4.86
CA ALA A 35 5.18 18.35 4.67
C ALA A 35 6.36 17.90 5.52
N ILE A 36 7.44 18.70 5.57
CA ILE A 36 8.59 18.42 6.43
C ILE A 36 8.16 18.39 7.89
N ARG A 37 7.40 19.40 8.33
CA ARG A 37 6.96 19.47 9.72
C ARG A 37 6.06 18.30 10.11
N VAL A 38 5.15 17.88 9.23
CA VAL A 38 4.31 16.70 9.43
C VAL A 38 5.16 15.42 9.53
N MET A 39 6.20 15.27 8.71
CA MET A 39 7.12 14.13 8.79
C MET A 39 8.00 14.13 10.05
N GLU A 40 8.45 15.31 10.50
CA GLU A 40 9.17 15.45 11.78
C GLU A 40 8.31 15.04 12.96
N LEU A 41 7.07 15.54 13.03
CA LEU A 41 6.13 15.20 14.09
C LEU A 41 5.80 13.70 14.09
N ALA A 42 5.74 13.07 12.92
CA ALA A 42 5.54 11.63 12.83
C ALA A 42 6.69 10.76 13.34
N GLN A 43 7.89 11.33 13.44
CA GLN A 43 9.07 10.66 14.01
C GLN A 43 9.21 10.92 15.51
N ASP A 44 8.45 11.88 16.05
CA ASP A 44 8.49 12.27 17.45
C ASP A 44 7.38 11.55 18.25
N ALA A 45 7.79 10.57 19.05
CA ALA A 45 6.90 9.80 19.92
C ALA A 45 6.23 10.66 21.03
N GLY A 46 6.74 11.88 21.28
CA GLY A 46 6.15 12.84 22.20
C GLY A 46 5.20 13.85 21.54
N SER A 47 5.04 13.82 20.21
CA SER A 47 4.22 14.79 19.50
C SER A 47 2.74 14.63 19.84
N GLN A 48 2.06 15.76 20.02
CA GLN A 48 0.63 15.80 20.31
C GLN A 48 -0.14 16.29 19.08
N LEU A 49 -1.41 15.90 18.97
CA LEU A 49 -2.30 16.32 17.88
C LEU A 49 -2.38 17.84 17.68
N LYS A 50 -2.20 18.63 18.74
CA LYS A 50 -2.12 20.09 18.66
C LYS A 50 -0.92 20.58 17.85
N ASP A 51 0.20 19.85 17.90
CA ASP A 51 1.44 20.20 17.19
C ASP A 51 1.26 19.93 15.68
N TRP A 52 0.50 18.90 15.34
CA TRP A 52 0.08 18.58 13.98
C TRP A 52 -0.90 19.62 13.44
N ALA A 53 -1.89 20.02 14.23
CA ALA A 53 -2.82 21.09 13.88
C ALA A 53 -2.06 22.40 13.61
N ALA A 54 -1.13 22.77 14.49
CA ALA A 54 -0.29 23.94 14.33
C ALA A 54 0.60 23.89 13.09
N ALA A 55 1.10 22.71 12.71
CA ALA A 55 1.86 22.53 11.48
C ALA A 55 0.99 22.70 10.24
N VAL A 56 -0.15 22.01 10.19
CA VAL A 56 -0.99 21.96 8.98
C VAL A 56 -1.79 23.24 8.76
N GLN A 57 -2.25 23.90 9.82
CA GLN A 57 -3.04 25.14 9.72
C GLN A 57 -2.32 26.28 8.97
N THR A 58 -0.99 26.18 8.83
CA THR A 58 -0.19 27.17 8.09
C THR A 58 -0.38 27.08 6.57
N ASP A 59 -0.93 25.96 6.06
CA ASP A 59 -1.33 25.80 4.67
C ASP A 59 -2.85 25.68 4.59
N TRP A 60 -3.51 26.76 4.14
CA TRP A 60 -4.97 26.88 4.07
C TRP A 60 -5.59 25.89 3.06
N ALA A 61 -4.85 25.53 2.01
CA ALA A 61 -5.32 24.59 1.00
C ALA A 61 -5.29 23.15 1.55
N LEU A 62 -4.18 22.76 2.20
CA LEU A 62 -4.09 21.47 2.90
C LEU A 62 -5.10 21.39 4.06
N THR A 63 -5.28 22.47 4.83
CA THR A 63 -6.26 22.55 5.93
C THR A 63 -7.69 22.36 5.44
N GLY A 64 -8.08 23.09 4.39
CA GLY A 64 -9.39 22.94 3.75
C GLY A 64 -9.60 21.52 3.21
N ARG A 65 -8.54 20.88 2.75
CA ARG A 65 -8.56 19.51 2.22
C ARG A 65 -8.73 18.46 3.31
N LEU A 66 -8.02 18.57 4.43
CA LEU A 66 -8.23 17.70 5.60
C LEU A 66 -9.63 17.89 6.22
N LEU A 67 -10.15 19.11 6.25
CA LEU A 67 -11.52 19.38 6.70
C LEU A 67 -12.56 18.79 5.75
N ARG A 68 -12.42 18.98 4.43
CA ARG A 68 -13.30 18.35 3.44
C ARG A 68 -13.30 16.83 3.59
N LEU A 69 -12.13 16.26 3.81
CA LEU A 69 -11.97 14.84 4.06
C LEU A 69 -12.71 14.37 5.31
N ALA A 70 -12.47 14.99 6.46
CA ALA A 70 -13.16 14.62 7.69
C ALA A 70 -14.69 14.78 7.61
N ASN A 71 -15.21 15.53 6.63
CA ASN A 71 -16.64 15.70 6.35
C ASN A 71 -17.18 14.81 5.23
N SER A 72 -16.35 13.99 4.59
CA SER A 72 -16.79 13.11 3.51
C SER A 72 -17.81 12.10 3.99
N ALA A 73 -18.62 11.60 3.04
CA ALA A 73 -19.66 10.60 3.32
C ALA A 73 -19.10 9.35 4.03
N TYR A 74 -17.83 9.04 3.80
CA TYR A 74 -17.12 7.95 4.44
C TYR A 74 -16.99 8.08 5.96
N TYR A 75 -16.62 9.27 6.45
CA TYR A 75 -16.54 9.49 7.89
C TYR A 75 -17.92 9.60 8.53
N ALA A 76 -19.00 9.62 7.72
CA ALA A 76 -20.40 9.53 8.13
C ALA A 76 -20.75 10.38 9.37
N GLN A 77 -20.19 11.59 9.43
CA GLN A 77 -20.29 12.44 10.61
C GLN A 77 -21.72 12.94 10.78
N ARG A 78 -22.32 12.69 11.96
CA ARG A 78 -23.66 13.18 12.31
C ARG A 78 -23.77 14.71 12.30
N ALA A 79 -22.65 15.40 12.45
CA ALA A 79 -22.56 16.86 12.40
C ALA A 79 -21.27 17.27 11.66
N PRO A 80 -21.29 18.36 10.88
CA PRO A 80 -20.12 18.83 10.15
C PRO A 80 -18.91 19.11 11.04
N VAL A 81 -17.74 18.61 10.64
CA VAL A 81 -16.44 18.86 11.25
C VAL A 81 -15.91 20.22 10.78
N THR A 82 -15.90 21.20 11.67
CA THR A 82 -15.52 22.59 11.34
C THR A 82 -14.15 23.00 11.88
N ARG A 83 -13.44 22.10 12.57
CA ARG A 83 -12.16 22.38 13.25
C ARG A 83 -11.10 21.36 12.84
N LEU A 84 -9.89 21.85 12.57
CA LEU A 84 -8.76 21.03 12.09
C LEU A 84 -8.34 19.98 13.11
N GLU A 85 -8.35 20.32 14.40
CA GLU A 85 -8.01 19.39 15.48
C GLU A 85 -8.97 18.21 15.49
N ARG A 86 -10.27 18.47 15.30
CA ARG A 86 -11.27 17.40 15.21
C ARG A 86 -11.10 16.57 13.95
N ALA A 87 -10.75 17.20 12.83
CA ALA A 87 -10.40 16.47 11.61
C ALA A 87 -9.19 15.56 11.84
N LEU A 88 -8.10 16.06 12.45
CA LEU A 88 -6.91 15.27 12.75
C LEU A 88 -7.16 14.14 13.73
N VAL A 89 -8.05 14.30 14.71
CA VAL A 89 -8.48 13.21 15.60
C VAL A 89 -9.19 12.11 14.80
N LEU A 90 -10.08 12.49 13.88
CA LEU A 90 -10.80 11.56 13.01
C LEU A 90 -9.88 10.83 12.04
N LEU A 91 -8.97 11.58 11.42
CA LEU A 91 -8.01 11.09 10.43
C LEU A 91 -6.92 10.24 11.08
N GLY A 92 -6.40 10.63 12.24
CA GLY A 92 -5.17 10.08 12.79
C GLY A 92 -3.90 10.56 12.06
N THR A 93 -2.76 10.31 12.69
CA THR A 93 -1.44 10.83 12.25
C THR A 93 -0.94 10.17 10.96
N GLU A 94 -1.13 8.87 10.80
CA GLU A 94 -0.68 8.11 9.62
C GLU A 94 -1.32 8.57 8.31
N ARG A 95 -2.62 8.81 8.38
CA ARG A 95 -3.44 9.27 7.26
C ARG A 95 -3.20 10.72 6.93
N THR A 96 -3.03 11.54 7.96
CA THR A 96 -2.61 12.93 7.80
C THR A 96 -1.28 13.02 7.05
N LYS A 97 -0.31 12.14 7.32
CA LYS A 97 0.93 12.04 6.53
C LYS A 97 0.68 11.72 5.07
N ALA A 98 -0.08 10.66 4.80
CA ALA A 98 -0.35 10.21 3.43
C ALA A 98 -1.02 11.30 2.59
N VAL A 99 -1.99 12.03 3.18
CA VAL A 99 -2.64 13.17 2.52
C VAL A 99 -1.70 14.32 2.29
N CYS A 100 -0.94 14.68 3.31
CA CYS A 100 0.02 15.78 3.20
C CYS A 100 1.04 15.50 2.08
N LEU A 101 1.58 14.29 2.00
CA LEU A 101 2.54 13.93 0.95
C LEU A 101 1.89 13.86 -0.43
N GLY A 102 0.72 13.23 -0.55
CA GLY A 102 -0.06 13.20 -1.79
C GLY A 102 -0.43 14.61 -2.26
N PHE A 103 -0.72 15.53 -1.34
CA PHE A 103 -1.14 16.91 -1.61
C PHE A 103 -0.08 17.63 -2.43
N TYR A 104 1.13 17.68 -1.90
CA TYR A 104 2.23 18.39 -2.52
C TYR A 104 2.68 17.69 -3.80
N LEU A 105 2.61 16.36 -3.84
CA LEU A 105 2.98 15.60 -5.03
C LEU A 105 2.01 15.83 -6.19
N SER A 106 0.72 15.87 -5.94
CA SER A 106 -0.23 16.14 -7.00
C SER A 106 -0.28 17.61 -7.42
N ARG A 107 -0.02 18.56 -6.49
CA ARG A 107 0.24 19.95 -6.85
C ARG A 107 1.47 20.09 -7.78
N ALA A 108 2.46 19.22 -7.62
CA ALA A 108 3.60 19.11 -8.53
C ALA A 108 3.20 18.69 -9.96
N ALA A 109 2.17 17.85 -10.07
CA ALA A 109 1.72 17.24 -11.33
C ALA A 109 0.64 18.07 -12.05
N ALA A 110 -0.03 19.00 -11.37
CA ALA A 110 -1.20 19.72 -11.87
C ALA A 110 -0.92 20.94 -12.78
N LEU A 111 0.25 21.00 -13.44
CA LEU A 111 0.64 22.17 -14.26
C LEU A 111 0.25 22.02 -15.74
N PRO A 112 -0.05 23.14 -16.45
CA PRO A 112 -0.61 23.09 -17.80
C PRO A 112 0.27 22.33 -18.80
N GLY A 113 -0.35 21.49 -19.63
CA GLY A 113 0.30 20.77 -20.74
C GLY A 113 0.49 19.26 -20.53
N VAL A 114 0.41 18.75 -19.30
CA VAL A 114 0.70 17.32 -18.98
C VAL A 114 -0.51 16.61 -18.34
N ASN A 115 -1.71 17.18 -18.48
CA ASN A 115 -2.88 16.80 -17.67
C ASN A 115 -3.31 15.33 -17.85
N GLN A 116 -3.23 14.77 -19.06
CA GLN A 116 -3.65 13.39 -19.29
C GLN A 116 -2.67 12.37 -18.70
N LEU A 117 -1.38 12.50 -19.00
CA LEU A 117 -0.36 11.60 -18.45
C LEU A 117 -0.34 11.65 -16.92
N SER A 118 -0.50 12.85 -16.35
CA SER A 118 -0.54 13.04 -14.89
C SER A 118 -1.73 12.31 -14.26
N ARG A 119 -2.92 12.38 -14.88
CA ARG A 119 -4.10 11.65 -14.41
C ARG A 119 -3.92 10.13 -14.48
N GLU A 120 -3.33 9.64 -15.56
CA GLU A 120 -3.07 8.20 -15.74
C GLU A 120 -2.06 7.67 -14.72
N VAL A 121 -0.91 8.35 -14.57
CA VAL A 121 0.09 7.97 -13.56
C VAL A 121 -0.51 8.02 -12.16
N TRP A 122 -1.35 9.01 -11.89
CA TRP A 122 -2.02 9.12 -10.60
C TRP A 122 -2.97 7.94 -10.34
N GLY A 123 -3.79 7.55 -11.30
CA GLY A 123 -4.65 6.35 -11.19
C GLY A 123 -3.83 5.08 -10.93
N GLN A 124 -2.70 4.93 -11.63
CA GLN A 124 -1.75 3.82 -11.38
C GLN A 124 -1.18 3.88 -9.96
N SER A 125 -0.77 5.06 -9.48
CA SER A 125 -0.22 5.25 -8.13
C SER A 125 -1.24 4.90 -7.04
N VAL A 126 -2.51 5.28 -7.20
CA VAL A 126 -3.56 4.92 -6.24
C VAL A 126 -3.76 3.41 -6.22
N PHE A 127 -3.92 2.78 -7.37
CA PHE A 127 -4.05 1.33 -7.44
C PHE A 127 -2.86 0.60 -6.82
N ARG A 128 -1.64 1.06 -7.07
CA ARG A 128 -0.43 0.47 -6.48
C ARG A 128 -0.35 0.68 -4.98
N ALA A 129 -0.80 1.81 -4.46
CA ALA A 129 -0.94 2.04 -3.02
C ALA A 129 -1.93 1.02 -2.41
N SER A 130 -3.07 0.83 -3.05
CA SER A 130 -4.09 -0.17 -2.67
C SER A 130 -3.50 -1.58 -2.63
N LEU A 131 -2.84 -1.98 -3.71
CA LEU A 131 -2.25 -3.31 -3.84
C LEU A 131 -1.09 -3.53 -2.87
N ALA A 132 -0.21 -2.55 -2.70
CA ALA A 132 0.91 -2.62 -1.76
C ALA A 132 0.43 -2.86 -0.34
N THR A 133 -0.66 -2.19 0.03
CA THR A 133 -1.26 -2.29 1.35
C THR A 133 -1.94 -3.63 1.55
N ALA A 134 -2.68 -4.13 0.56
CA ALA A 134 -3.29 -5.45 0.62
C ALA A 134 -2.24 -6.56 0.80
N ILE A 135 -1.11 -6.46 0.08
CA ILE A 135 0.02 -7.40 0.26
C ILE A 135 0.66 -7.24 1.65
N ALA A 136 0.89 -6.00 2.10
CA ALA A 136 1.46 -5.75 3.42
C ALA A 136 0.59 -6.31 4.54
N ARG A 137 -0.74 -6.23 4.43
CA ARG A 137 -1.66 -6.83 5.42
C ARG A 137 -1.51 -8.34 5.51
N ALA A 138 -1.31 -9.01 4.38
CA ALA A 138 -1.10 -10.46 4.37
C ALA A 138 0.28 -10.88 4.89
N GLN A 139 1.31 -10.01 4.78
CA GLN A 139 2.72 -10.42 4.94
C GLN A 139 3.45 -9.75 6.11
N CYS A 140 3.08 -8.51 6.43
CA CYS A 140 3.67 -7.67 7.46
C CYS A 140 2.70 -6.53 7.85
N PRO A 141 1.62 -6.82 8.59
CA PRO A 141 0.53 -5.86 8.87
C PRO A 141 1.00 -4.53 9.45
N ALA A 142 2.03 -4.56 10.30
CA ALA A 142 2.63 -3.39 10.94
C ALA A 142 3.24 -2.38 9.94
N LEU A 143 3.46 -2.76 8.68
CA LEU A 143 4.00 -1.91 7.62
C LEU A 143 2.96 -1.48 6.58
N SER A 144 1.67 -1.75 6.84
CA SER A 144 0.61 -1.47 5.85
C SER A 144 0.49 0.02 5.51
N ALA A 145 0.69 0.91 6.50
CA ALA A 145 0.68 2.36 6.27
C ALA A 145 1.89 2.81 5.44
N GLU A 146 3.08 2.28 5.71
CA GLU A 146 4.27 2.53 4.91
C GLU A 146 4.11 2.01 3.49
N ALA A 147 3.55 0.81 3.32
CA ALA A 147 3.32 0.16 2.03
C ALA A 147 2.44 1.01 1.11
N PHE A 148 1.42 1.63 1.70
CA PHE A 148 0.56 2.56 1.02
C PHE A 148 1.31 3.77 0.45
N VAL A 149 2.11 4.45 1.29
CA VAL A 149 2.90 5.61 0.89
C VAL A 149 3.90 5.23 -0.20
N VAL A 150 4.57 4.08 -0.04
CA VAL A 150 5.50 3.56 -1.04
C VAL A 150 4.79 3.32 -2.37
N GLY A 151 3.65 2.61 -2.38
CA GLY A 151 2.88 2.34 -3.60
C GLY A 151 2.43 3.60 -4.32
N LEU A 152 2.02 4.63 -3.58
CA LEU A 152 1.63 5.93 -4.13
C LEU A 152 2.80 6.65 -4.81
N MET A 153 4.02 6.50 -4.25
CA MET A 153 5.20 7.26 -4.66
C MET A 153 6.04 6.60 -5.76
N LEU A 154 5.79 5.34 -6.15
CA LEU A 154 6.69 4.61 -7.07
C LEU A 154 6.96 5.36 -8.39
N ASP A 155 5.90 5.76 -9.10
CA ASP A 155 6.02 6.44 -10.41
C ASP A 155 5.70 7.94 -10.32
N CYS A 156 5.69 8.50 -9.12
CA CYS A 156 5.24 9.87 -8.91
C CYS A 156 6.12 10.93 -9.60
N ALA A 157 7.33 10.54 -9.98
CA ALA A 157 8.27 11.36 -10.72
C ALA A 157 8.05 11.38 -12.24
N VAL A 158 7.23 10.48 -12.81
CA VAL A 158 6.98 10.45 -14.27
C VAL A 158 6.35 11.78 -14.77
N PRO A 159 5.31 12.34 -14.12
CA PRO A 159 4.77 13.64 -14.52
C PRO A 159 5.77 14.79 -14.32
N VAL A 160 6.61 14.69 -13.28
CA VAL A 160 7.67 15.67 -13.01
C VAL A 160 8.72 15.65 -14.12
N MET A 161 9.12 14.46 -14.57
CA MET A 161 10.03 14.29 -15.70
C MET A 161 9.43 14.80 -17.00
N ALA A 162 8.14 14.55 -17.25
CA ALA A 162 7.44 15.10 -18.42
C ALA A 162 7.47 16.64 -18.42
N ARG A 163 7.40 17.27 -17.26
CA ARG A 163 7.61 18.72 -17.15
C ARG A 163 9.07 19.15 -17.38
N MET A 164 10.03 18.38 -16.89
CA MET A 164 11.46 18.70 -17.02
C MET A 164 11.99 18.50 -18.44
N LEU A 165 11.44 17.53 -19.17
CA LEU A 165 11.94 17.04 -20.45
C LEU A 165 10.98 17.29 -21.62
N GLY A 166 9.74 17.70 -21.34
CA GLY A 166 8.71 18.02 -22.34
C GLY A 166 8.13 16.80 -23.05
N GLU A 167 7.49 17.08 -24.19
CA GLU A 167 6.74 16.13 -25.01
C GLU A 167 7.56 14.93 -25.48
N ASP A 168 8.88 15.06 -25.61
CA ASP A 168 9.77 13.96 -25.99
C ASP A 168 9.73 12.84 -24.96
N TYR A 169 9.71 13.19 -23.67
CA TYR A 169 9.56 12.22 -22.60
C TYR A 169 8.15 11.64 -22.56
N VAL A 170 7.11 12.43 -22.83
CA VAL A 170 5.74 11.93 -22.95
C VAL A 170 5.64 10.87 -24.06
N ARG A 171 6.24 11.12 -25.23
CA ARG A 171 6.29 10.14 -26.33
C ARG A 171 7.07 8.89 -25.96
N LEU A 172 8.17 9.04 -25.22
CA LEU A 172 8.96 7.92 -24.70
C LEU A 172 8.12 7.04 -23.76
N VAL A 173 7.39 7.64 -22.81
CA VAL A 173 6.49 6.92 -21.89
C VAL A 173 5.42 6.16 -22.68
N ARG A 174 4.77 6.81 -23.66
CA ARG A 174 3.73 6.19 -24.50
C ARG A 174 4.24 5.02 -25.35
N ALA A 175 5.51 5.06 -25.76
CA ALA A 175 6.12 3.99 -26.56
C ALA A 175 6.54 2.77 -25.71
N CYS A 176 6.56 2.88 -24.38
CA CYS A 176 6.99 1.80 -23.49
C CYS A 176 5.79 0.94 -23.05
N PRO A 177 5.79 -0.37 -23.33
CA PRO A 177 4.66 -1.25 -23.03
C PRO A 177 4.56 -1.67 -21.55
N SER A 178 5.56 -1.36 -20.72
CA SER A 178 5.60 -1.76 -19.31
C SER A 178 6.46 -0.81 -18.47
N PRO A 179 6.30 -0.79 -17.13
CA PRO A 179 7.07 0.09 -16.24
C PRO A 179 8.56 -0.29 -16.26
N ALA A 180 8.85 -1.58 -16.27
CA ALA A 180 10.22 -2.09 -16.39
C ALA A 180 10.88 -1.66 -17.71
N LYS A 181 10.12 -1.66 -18.83
CA LYS A 181 10.66 -1.20 -20.12
C LYS A 181 10.86 0.31 -20.15
N LEU A 182 9.98 1.07 -19.50
CA LEU A 182 10.18 2.51 -19.31
C LEU A 182 11.49 2.77 -18.55
N PHE A 183 11.66 2.17 -17.37
CA PHE A 183 12.87 2.33 -16.56
C PHE A 183 14.15 1.97 -17.32
N ALA A 184 14.17 0.83 -18.02
CA ALA A 184 15.32 0.43 -18.84
C ALA A 184 15.62 1.43 -19.97
N THR A 185 14.57 1.96 -20.61
CA THR A 185 14.72 2.96 -21.68
C THR A 185 15.25 4.29 -21.14
N GLU A 186 14.82 4.71 -19.94
CA GLU A 186 15.36 5.89 -19.27
C GLU A 186 16.85 5.71 -18.91
N LEU A 187 17.22 4.55 -18.35
CA LEU A 187 18.62 4.22 -18.05
C LEU A 187 19.53 4.32 -19.27
N ASP A 188 19.05 3.84 -20.42
CA ASP A 188 19.79 3.77 -21.68
C ASP A 188 19.87 5.10 -22.42
N ARG A 189 18.84 5.94 -22.33
CA ARG A 189 18.66 7.11 -23.21
C ARG A 189 18.69 8.45 -22.51
N LEU A 190 18.45 8.48 -21.20
CA LEU A 190 18.34 9.71 -20.43
C LEU A 190 19.47 9.84 -19.41
N GLU A 191 19.62 11.05 -18.92
CA GLU A 191 20.61 11.45 -17.90
C GLU A 191 20.24 10.97 -16.49
N PHE A 192 18.95 10.75 -16.25
CA PHE A 192 18.36 10.29 -15.00
C PHE A 192 17.05 9.58 -15.29
N THR A 193 16.63 8.72 -14.38
CA THR A 193 15.33 8.02 -14.41
C THR A 193 14.30 8.69 -13.51
N HIS A 194 13.06 8.21 -13.58
CA HIS A 194 12.02 8.63 -12.64
C HIS A 194 12.36 8.18 -11.21
N THR A 195 13.05 7.04 -11.03
CA THR A 195 13.51 6.61 -9.71
C THR A 195 14.58 7.52 -9.13
N ASP A 196 15.48 8.09 -9.93
CA ASP A 196 16.46 9.07 -9.44
C ASP A 196 15.78 10.36 -8.96
N VAL A 197 14.75 10.81 -9.67
CA VAL A 197 13.95 11.98 -9.30
C VAL A 197 13.15 11.70 -8.02
N ALA A 198 12.48 10.56 -7.93
CA ALA A 198 11.76 10.15 -6.71
C ALA A 198 12.71 10.00 -5.50
N ALA A 199 13.92 9.44 -5.71
CA ALA A 199 14.94 9.35 -4.69
C ALA A 199 15.43 10.73 -4.23
N THR A 200 15.61 11.68 -5.16
CA THR A 200 15.98 13.06 -4.84
C THR A 200 14.92 13.73 -3.95
N LEU A 201 13.63 13.56 -4.30
CA LEU A 201 12.52 14.05 -3.48
C LEU A 201 12.51 13.40 -2.09
N ALA A 202 12.64 12.08 -2.02
CA ALA A 202 12.67 11.35 -0.75
C ALA A 202 13.81 11.81 0.17
N ARG A 203 15.01 12.07 -0.39
CA ARG A 203 16.15 12.63 0.36
C ARG A 203 15.87 14.03 0.87
N ARG A 204 15.35 14.93 0.01
CA ARG A 204 15.06 16.31 0.39
C ARG A 204 13.95 16.42 1.43
N TRP A 205 12.98 15.50 1.39
CA TRP A 205 11.93 15.37 2.40
C TRP A 205 12.37 14.60 3.65
N LYS A 206 13.62 14.12 3.70
CA LYS A 206 14.18 13.33 4.80
C LYS A 206 13.31 12.11 5.16
N LEU A 207 12.75 11.44 4.14
CA LEU A 207 11.92 10.27 4.37
C LEU A 207 12.75 9.15 5.04
N PRO A 208 12.16 8.42 6.00
CA PRO A 208 12.83 7.28 6.62
C PRO A 208 13.18 6.21 5.58
N THR A 209 14.24 5.45 5.84
CA THR A 209 14.77 4.43 4.90
C THR A 209 13.75 3.37 4.53
N VAL A 210 12.81 3.03 5.43
CA VAL A 210 11.69 2.11 5.19
C VAL A 210 10.73 2.59 4.09
N LEU A 211 10.72 3.90 3.78
CA LEU A 211 9.99 4.48 2.65
C LEU A 211 10.92 4.79 1.47
N ALA A 212 12.03 5.48 1.74
CA ALA A 212 12.92 6.01 0.72
C ALA A 212 13.57 4.90 -0.14
N ARG A 213 14.03 3.82 0.49
CA ARG A 213 14.73 2.74 -0.22
C ARG A 213 13.80 1.95 -1.15
N PRO A 214 12.62 1.48 -0.71
CA PRO A 214 11.66 0.85 -1.61
C PRO A 214 11.27 1.73 -2.81
N ILE A 215 11.04 3.03 -2.59
CA ILE A 215 10.70 3.97 -3.68
C ILE A 215 11.84 4.06 -4.69
N ALA A 216 13.08 4.22 -4.24
CA ALA A 216 14.22 4.38 -5.14
C ALA A 216 14.63 3.09 -5.89
N TRP A 217 14.34 1.92 -5.31
CA TRP A 217 14.83 0.62 -5.79
C TRP A 217 13.72 -0.31 -6.30
N HIS A 218 12.52 0.20 -6.57
CA HIS A 218 11.38 -0.65 -6.95
C HIS A 218 11.53 -1.33 -8.32
N HIS A 219 12.41 -0.88 -9.21
CA HIS A 219 12.73 -1.64 -10.44
C HIS A 219 13.88 -2.64 -10.25
N ALA A 220 14.55 -2.63 -9.10
CA ALA A 220 15.67 -3.53 -8.82
C ALA A 220 15.17 -4.82 -8.15
N PRO A 221 15.48 -6.01 -8.70
CA PRO A 221 15.09 -7.27 -8.10
C PRO A 221 15.53 -7.37 -6.62
N PRO A 222 14.60 -7.60 -5.69
CA PRO A 222 14.90 -7.69 -4.26
C PRO A 222 15.51 -9.06 -3.92
N THR A 223 16.13 -9.16 -2.74
CA THR A 223 16.56 -10.45 -2.19
C THR A 223 15.38 -11.37 -1.92
N VAL A 224 15.55 -12.68 -2.16
CA VAL A 224 14.56 -13.74 -1.90
C VAL A 224 14.84 -14.53 -0.60
N ALA A 225 15.71 -14.01 0.28
CA ALA A 225 16.04 -14.65 1.55
C ALA A 225 14.80 -14.91 2.45
N VAL A 226 14.80 -16.02 3.18
CA VAL A 226 13.66 -16.42 4.03
C VAL A 226 13.39 -15.41 5.16
N ARG A 227 14.44 -14.83 5.75
CA ARG A 227 14.34 -13.77 6.77
C ARG A 227 14.85 -12.46 6.20
N VAL A 228 14.03 -11.43 6.33
CA VAL A 228 14.32 -10.07 5.86
C VAL A 228 13.81 -9.04 6.86
N ASP A 229 14.52 -7.92 6.96
CA ASP A 229 14.10 -6.76 7.73
C ASP A 229 12.91 -6.03 7.08
N ASN A 230 12.36 -5.03 7.78
CA ASN A 230 11.20 -4.27 7.30
C ASN A 230 11.48 -3.51 5.99
N VAL A 231 12.71 -3.05 5.77
CA VAL A 231 13.10 -2.31 4.56
C VAL A 231 13.10 -3.25 3.35
N ALA A 232 13.64 -4.46 3.50
CA ALA A 232 13.64 -5.47 2.45
C ALA A 232 12.24 -6.03 2.17
N ARG A 233 11.38 -6.19 3.19
CA ARG A 233 9.95 -6.52 2.99
C ARG A 233 9.27 -5.47 2.13
N MET A 234 9.45 -4.20 2.49
CA MET A 234 8.89 -3.08 1.74
C MET A 234 9.45 -2.98 0.31
N GLN A 235 10.73 -3.28 0.11
CA GLN A 235 11.31 -3.33 -1.24
C GLN A 235 10.69 -4.44 -2.09
N ARG A 236 10.36 -5.61 -1.51
CA ARG A 236 9.65 -6.67 -2.23
C ARG A 236 8.26 -6.24 -2.67
N ILE A 237 7.52 -5.60 -1.77
CA ILE A 237 6.19 -5.06 -2.07
C ILE A 237 6.31 -4.03 -3.19
N ALA A 238 7.20 -3.05 -3.06
CA ALA A 238 7.45 -2.02 -4.07
C ALA A 238 7.79 -2.62 -5.45
N TYR A 239 8.68 -3.62 -5.48
CA TYR A 239 9.08 -4.28 -6.71
C TYR A 239 7.92 -4.98 -7.40
N TYR A 240 7.13 -5.74 -6.65
CA TYR A 240 5.98 -6.43 -7.19
C TYR A 240 4.92 -5.47 -7.73
N VAL A 241 4.48 -4.50 -6.91
CA VAL A 241 3.39 -3.59 -7.28
C VAL A 241 3.81 -2.58 -8.35
N GLY A 242 5.08 -2.17 -8.36
CA GLY A 242 5.64 -1.29 -9.39
C GLY A 242 5.65 -1.92 -10.78
N ALA A 243 5.63 -3.25 -10.87
CA ALA A 243 5.53 -3.98 -12.12
C ALA A 243 4.07 -4.14 -12.62
N VAL A 244 3.07 -3.91 -11.77
CA VAL A 244 1.65 -3.99 -12.14
C VAL A 244 1.22 -2.70 -12.83
N GLN A 245 0.40 -2.85 -13.88
CA GLN A 245 -0.22 -1.76 -14.63
C GLN A 245 -1.72 -1.97 -14.73
N LEU A 246 -2.46 -0.88 -14.81
CA LEU A 246 -3.85 -0.84 -15.24
C LEU A 246 -3.95 -0.77 -16.77
N ASN A 247 -4.97 -1.42 -17.35
CA ASN A 247 -5.37 -1.24 -18.74
C ASN A 247 -6.21 0.04 -18.94
N ALA A 248 -6.69 0.26 -20.17
CA ALA A 248 -7.50 1.45 -20.51
C ALA A 248 -8.83 1.50 -19.74
N GLU A 249 -9.35 0.35 -19.34
CA GLU A 249 -10.57 0.20 -18.54
C GLU A 249 -10.32 0.31 -17.02
N GLY A 250 -9.09 0.60 -16.59
CA GLY A 250 -8.74 0.73 -15.18
C GLY A 250 -8.67 -0.61 -14.44
N LEU A 251 -8.52 -1.73 -15.15
CA LEU A 251 -8.36 -3.06 -14.58
C LEU A 251 -6.88 -3.46 -14.52
N PRO A 252 -6.44 -4.15 -13.46
CA PRO A 252 -5.05 -4.58 -13.35
C PRO A 252 -4.69 -5.66 -14.36
N ILE A 253 -3.55 -5.46 -15.01
CA ILE A 253 -2.92 -6.41 -15.91
C ILE A 253 -1.92 -7.23 -15.09
N VAL A 254 -2.35 -8.41 -14.65
CA VAL A 254 -1.49 -9.39 -13.97
C VAL A 254 -1.32 -10.60 -14.88
N HIS A 255 -0.08 -10.83 -15.33
CA HIS A 255 0.28 -11.93 -16.22
C HIS A 255 1.09 -12.99 -15.45
N ALA A 256 1.24 -14.19 -16.02
CA ALA A 256 1.86 -15.36 -15.35
C ALA A 256 3.24 -15.08 -14.71
N PRO A 257 4.19 -14.36 -15.37
CA PRO A 257 5.43 -13.92 -14.74
C PRO A 257 5.26 -13.15 -13.42
N LEU A 258 4.23 -12.31 -13.30
CA LEU A 258 3.94 -11.59 -12.06
C LEU A 258 3.36 -12.53 -11.00
N GLN A 259 2.46 -13.45 -11.36
CA GLN A 259 1.95 -14.46 -10.41
C GLN A 259 3.08 -15.30 -9.81
N THR A 260 4.01 -15.78 -10.66
CA THR A 260 5.22 -16.50 -10.21
C THR A 260 6.12 -15.62 -9.34
N THR A 261 6.20 -14.32 -9.63
CA THR A 261 6.99 -13.38 -8.82
C THR A 261 6.39 -13.19 -7.44
N ALA A 262 5.06 -13.08 -7.33
CA ALA A 262 4.37 -12.98 -6.04
C ALA A 262 4.61 -14.22 -5.17
N GLU A 263 4.48 -15.41 -5.75
CA GLU A 263 4.78 -16.69 -5.07
C GLU A 263 6.21 -16.70 -4.52
N LYS A 264 7.20 -16.32 -5.34
CA LYS A 264 8.61 -16.31 -4.94
C LYS A 264 8.93 -15.28 -3.86
N LEU A 265 8.33 -14.10 -3.91
CA LEU A 265 8.67 -13.00 -3.00
C LEU A 265 7.95 -13.09 -1.65
N PHE A 266 6.72 -13.61 -1.66
CA PHE A 266 5.81 -13.57 -0.52
C PHE A 266 5.37 -14.96 -0.05
N GLY A 267 5.67 -16.03 -0.77
CA GLY A 267 5.19 -17.37 -0.44
C GLY A 267 3.67 -17.52 -0.54
N ILE A 268 3.01 -16.63 -1.30
CA ILE A 268 1.55 -16.62 -1.48
C ILE A 268 1.21 -17.42 -2.74
N GLU A 269 0.35 -18.43 -2.64
CA GLU A 269 -0.14 -19.19 -3.80
C GLU A 269 -0.82 -18.28 -4.85
N SER A 270 -0.69 -18.61 -6.14
CA SER A 270 -1.32 -17.87 -7.25
C SER A 270 -2.82 -17.58 -7.05
N SER A 271 -3.56 -18.50 -6.43
CA SER A 271 -4.99 -18.33 -6.12
C SER A 271 -5.25 -17.19 -5.12
N ALA A 272 -4.40 -17.05 -4.10
CA ALA A 272 -4.46 -16.00 -3.11
C ALA A 272 -3.98 -14.65 -3.66
N VAL A 273 -3.01 -14.65 -4.58
CA VAL A 273 -2.60 -13.44 -5.33
C VAL A 273 -3.78 -12.87 -6.12
N GLY A 274 -4.56 -13.74 -6.78
CA GLY A 274 -5.77 -13.33 -7.50
C GLY A 274 -6.79 -12.63 -6.61
N ARG A 275 -7.02 -13.15 -5.40
CA ARG A 275 -7.91 -12.51 -4.40
C ARG A 275 -7.38 -11.16 -3.92
N ILE A 276 -6.10 -11.08 -3.55
CA ILE A 276 -5.46 -9.81 -3.10
C ILE A 276 -5.57 -8.73 -4.18
N VAL A 277 -5.36 -9.10 -5.45
CA VAL A 277 -5.51 -8.17 -6.58
C VAL A 277 -6.97 -7.77 -6.79
N ALA A 278 -7.91 -8.72 -6.66
CA ALA A 278 -9.34 -8.42 -6.75
C ALA A 278 -9.81 -7.48 -5.63
N ASP A 279 -9.34 -7.69 -4.40
CA ASP A 279 -9.61 -6.81 -3.26
C ASP A 279 -9.04 -5.42 -3.50
N ALA A 280 -7.77 -5.32 -3.92
CA ALA A 280 -7.16 -4.05 -4.28
C ALA A 280 -7.88 -3.35 -5.45
N ALA A 281 -8.40 -4.11 -6.42
CA ALA A 281 -9.16 -3.58 -7.54
C ALA A 281 -10.58 -3.12 -7.14
N ASN A 282 -11.20 -3.79 -6.17
CA ASN A 282 -12.47 -3.34 -5.58
C ASN A 282 -12.27 -2.09 -4.75
N ASP A 283 -11.21 -2.04 -3.93
CA ASP A 283 -10.83 -0.85 -3.17
C ASP A 283 -10.52 0.32 -4.13
N TYR A 284 -9.80 0.05 -5.22
CA TYR A 284 -9.53 1.03 -6.29
C TYR A 284 -10.80 1.46 -7.04
N ARG A 285 -11.74 0.56 -7.33
CA ARG A 285 -13.02 0.90 -7.99
C ARG A 285 -13.93 1.71 -7.08
N GLY A 286 -14.00 1.35 -5.80
CA GLY A 286 -14.68 2.14 -4.77
C GLY A 286 -14.07 3.53 -4.64
N ALA A 287 -12.74 3.63 -4.78
CA ALA A 287 -12.09 4.91 -5.00
C ALA A 287 -12.68 5.58 -6.26
N LEU A 288 -12.51 4.98 -7.44
CA LEU A 288 -12.92 5.49 -8.78
C LEU A 288 -14.38 5.98 -8.92
N GLU A 289 -15.38 5.23 -8.44
CA GLU A 289 -16.81 5.52 -8.64
C GLU A 289 -17.29 6.79 -7.94
N VAL A 290 -16.69 7.15 -6.81
CA VAL A 290 -17.00 8.43 -6.15
C VAL A 290 -16.46 9.60 -6.97
N PHE A 291 -15.40 9.40 -7.76
CA PHE A 291 -14.82 10.44 -8.61
C PHE A 291 -15.58 10.68 -9.90
N SER A 292 -16.20 9.67 -10.51
CA SER A 292 -16.95 9.85 -11.77
C SER A 292 -18.16 10.78 -11.57
N HIS A 293 -18.81 10.70 -10.40
CA HIS A 293 -19.90 11.60 -10.01
C HIS A 293 -19.48 13.05 -9.72
N LEU A 294 -18.19 13.31 -9.48
CA LEU A 294 -17.62 14.65 -9.25
C LEU A 294 -16.96 15.22 -10.52
N GLY A 295 -16.40 14.37 -11.38
CA GLY A 295 -15.81 14.75 -12.67
C GLY A 295 -16.81 15.35 -13.65
N ASP A 296 -18.08 14.91 -13.60
CA ASP A 296 -19.18 15.52 -14.37
C ASP A 296 -19.61 16.90 -13.82
N ARG A 297 -19.05 17.35 -12.69
CA ARG A 297 -19.46 18.60 -12.01
C ARG A 297 -18.32 19.57 -11.70
N VAL A 298 -17.05 19.24 -11.95
CA VAL A 298 -15.91 20.05 -11.48
C VAL A 298 -14.77 20.15 -12.51
N ASP A 299 -14.58 21.35 -13.07
CA ASP A 299 -13.59 21.69 -14.11
C ASP A 299 -12.13 21.84 -13.62
N HIS A 300 -11.82 21.56 -12.34
CA HIS A 300 -10.55 21.94 -11.72
C HIS A 300 -9.78 20.79 -11.05
N LEU A 301 -8.51 20.64 -11.44
CA LEU A 301 -7.55 19.62 -10.99
C LEU A 301 -7.36 19.55 -9.47
N ASP A 302 -7.47 20.67 -8.77
CA ASP A 302 -7.31 20.71 -7.31
C ASP A 302 -8.41 19.93 -6.56
N ALA A 303 -9.62 19.81 -7.15
CA ALA A 303 -10.71 19.04 -6.55
C ALA A 303 -10.54 17.52 -6.75
N ILE A 304 -9.94 17.11 -7.88
CA ILE A 304 -9.61 15.70 -8.16
C ILE A 304 -8.58 15.21 -7.14
N THR A 305 -7.58 16.04 -6.87
CA THR A 305 -6.54 15.73 -5.90
C THR A 305 -7.04 15.71 -4.45
N ASP A 306 -7.96 16.62 -4.08
CA ASP A 306 -8.65 16.61 -2.78
C ASP A 306 -9.37 15.29 -2.53
N SER A 307 -10.14 14.85 -3.51
CA SER A 307 -10.96 13.65 -3.40
C SER A 307 -10.12 12.37 -3.34
N VAL A 308 -8.92 12.36 -3.92
CA VAL A 308 -8.10 11.13 -3.91
C VAL A 308 -7.50 10.88 -2.55
N GLN A 309 -7.05 11.95 -1.92
CA GLN A 309 -6.50 11.93 -0.59
C GLN A 309 -7.53 11.54 0.47
N VAL A 310 -8.79 11.84 0.18
CA VAL A 310 -9.94 11.40 0.97
C VAL A 310 -9.99 9.88 1.01
N GLN A 311 -10.12 9.23 -0.14
CA GLN A 311 -10.31 7.78 -0.26
C GLN A 311 -9.10 6.92 0.04
N LEU A 312 -7.90 7.48 -0.13
CA LEU A 312 -6.66 6.86 0.30
C LEU A 312 -6.68 6.52 1.81
N ILE A 313 -7.34 7.36 2.59
CA ILE A 313 -7.49 7.17 4.03
C ILE A 313 -8.62 6.19 4.35
N GLU A 314 -9.69 6.22 3.58
CA GLU A 314 -10.85 5.34 3.70
C GLU A 314 -10.46 3.87 3.55
N MET A 315 -9.59 3.60 2.58
CA MET A 315 -8.95 2.31 2.40
C MET A 315 -8.03 1.89 3.56
N MET A 316 -7.43 2.83 4.27
CA MET A 316 -6.59 2.52 5.43
C MET A 316 -7.46 2.23 6.67
N ASP A 317 -8.60 2.91 6.82
CA ASP A 317 -9.57 2.72 7.92
C ASP A 317 -10.35 1.42 7.82
N GLU A 318 -10.98 1.12 6.69
CA GLU A 318 -11.79 -0.11 6.53
C GLU A 318 -10.98 -1.37 6.81
N GLN A 319 -9.69 -1.29 6.56
CA GLN A 319 -8.83 -2.45 6.59
C GLN A 319 -7.95 -2.52 7.84
N MET A 320 -7.75 -1.40 8.54
CA MET A 320 -7.42 -1.43 9.96
C MET A 320 -8.62 -1.99 10.75
N GLU A 321 -9.84 -1.63 10.40
CA GLU A 321 -11.06 -2.24 10.95
C GLU A 321 -11.18 -3.72 10.58
N ARG A 322 -10.84 -4.17 9.35
CA ARG A 322 -10.80 -5.60 9.02
C ARG A 322 -9.68 -6.32 9.78
N ALA A 323 -8.52 -5.71 9.99
CA ALA A 323 -7.45 -6.29 10.82
C ALA A 323 -7.86 -6.39 12.29
N LEU A 324 -8.49 -5.36 12.85
CA LEU A 324 -9.07 -5.36 14.19
C LEU A 324 -10.25 -6.32 14.31
N LYS A 325 -11.10 -6.45 13.27
CA LYS A 325 -12.20 -7.42 13.16
C LYS A 325 -11.70 -8.85 12.96
N LEU A 326 -10.54 -9.06 12.36
CA LEU A 326 -9.86 -10.37 12.31
C LEU A 326 -9.22 -10.71 13.65
N GLU A 327 -8.73 -9.72 14.41
CA GLU A 327 -8.32 -9.90 15.82
C GLU A 327 -9.52 -10.11 16.77
N THR A 328 -10.72 -9.58 16.44
CA THR A 328 -11.94 -9.74 17.28
C THR A 328 -12.92 -10.81 16.81
N ARG A 329 -12.82 -11.34 15.58
CA ARG A 329 -13.59 -12.51 15.14
C ARG A 329 -12.87 -13.78 15.57
N GLY A 330 -13.10 -14.14 16.83
CA GLY A 330 -12.87 -15.47 17.39
C GLY A 330 -11.40 -15.81 17.61
N GLY A 331 -10.89 -15.50 18.81
CA GLY A 331 -9.56 -15.94 19.23
C GLY A 331 -9.40 -17.45 19.05
N SER A 332 -8.22 -17.86 18.59
CA SER A 332 -7.89 -19.28 18.41
C SER A 332 -8.16 -20.04 19.70
N GLU A 333 -8.92 -21.13 19.65
CA GLU A 333 -9.11 -21.97 20.82
C GLU A 333 -8.06 -23.08 20.82
N ARG A 334 -7.27 -23.16 21.90
CA ARG A 334 -6.27 -24.21 22.08
C ARG A 334 -6.81 -25.27 23.00
N MET A 335 -6.70 -26.52 22.59
CA MET A 335 -7.06 -27.67 23.41
C MET A 335 -6.06 -28.80 23.23
N THR A 336 -6.16 -29.79 24.13
CA THR A 336 -5.36 -31.01 24.02
C THR A 336 -6.31 -32.17 23.75
N VAL A 337 -6.05 -32.94 22.69
CA VAL A 337 -6.83 -34.12 22.30
C VAL A 337 -5.87 -35.30 22.23
N ALA A 338 -6.07 -36.30 23.08
CA ALA A 338 -5.20 -37.48 23.14
C ALA A 338 -3.69 -37.15 23.20
N GLY A 339 -3.31 -36.15 24.01
CA GLY A 339 -1.93 -35.70 24.18
C GLY A 339 -1.38 -34.79 23.06
N HIS A 340 -2.16 -34.53 22.02
CA HIS A 340 -1.80 -33.63 20.92
C HIS A 340 -2.37 -32.23 21.16
N HIS A 341 -1.57 -31.19 20.92
CA HIS A 341 -2.04 -29.80 21.01
C HIS A 341 -2.72 -29.40 19.71
N ILE A 342 -3.97 -28.96 19.80
CA ILE A 342 -4.76 -28.54 18.64
C ILE A 342 -5.18 -27.09 18.85
N GLU A 343 -4.92 -26.27 17.85
CA GLU A 343 -5.36 -24.88 17.77
C GLU A 343 -6.42 -24.78 16.67
N VAL A 344 -7.61 -24.27 17.00
CA VAL A 344 -8.72 -24.11 16.06
C VAL A 344 -8.97 -22.64 15.83
N GLU A 345 -9.02 -22.25 14.56
CA GLU A 345 -9.28 -20.87 14.12
C GLU A 345 -10.51 -20.85 13.20
N PRO A 346 -11.33 -19.78 13.24
CA PRO A 346 -12.43 -19.63 12.31
C PRO A 346 -11.89 -19.45 10.88
N GLY A 347 -12.54 -20.11 9.92
CA GLY A 347 -12.26 -19.99 8.48
C GLY A 347 -13.42 -19.33 7.73
N GLU A 348 -13.29 -19.22 6.41
CA GLU A 348 -14.34 -18.66 5.56
C GLU A 348 -15.48 -19.67 5.28
N ASP A 349 -16.69 -19.17 5.04
CA ASP A 349 -17.89 -19.94 4.66
C ASP A 349 -18.28 -21.07 5.62
N GLY A 350 -18.20 -20.85 6.94
CA GLY A 350 -18.54 -21.87 7.95
C GLY A 350 -17.54 -23.03 8.03
N ALA A 351 -16.32 -22.83 7.50
CA ALA A 351 -15.19 -23.71 7.73
C ALA A 351 -14.40 -23.25 8.96
N VAL A 352 -13.60 -24.16 9.52
CA VAL A 352 -12.57 -23.88 10.53
C VAL A 352 -11.24 -24.42 10.07
N ILE A 353 -10.16 -23.80 10.51
CA ILE A 353 -8.81 -24.28 10.29
C ILE A 353 -8.29 -24.86 11.60
N ALA A 354 -7.98 -26.15 11.59
CA ALA A 354 -7.39 -26.81 12.74
C ALA A 354 -5.90 -27.06 12.49
N TYR A 355 -5.09 -26.71 13.48
CA TYR A 355 -3.65 -26.87 13.48
C TYR A 355 -3.26 -27.89 14.53
N LEU A 356 -2.45 -28.88 14.13
CA LEU A 356 -1.69 -29.70 15.05
C LEU A 356 -0.43 -28.93 15.45
N ALA A 357 -0.25 -28.67 16.74
CA ALA A 357 0.90 -27.94 17.27
C ALA A 357 1.91 -28.88 17.94
N GLY A 358 3.19 -28.59 17.74
CA GLY A 358 4.30 -29.25 18.43
C GLY A 358 4.43 -28.79 19.88
N GLN A 359 5.33 -29.42 20.65
CA GLN A 359 5.52 -29.13 22.09
C GLN A 359 5.94 -27.68 22.37
N ASN A 360 6.53 -26.99 21.39
CA ASN A 360 6.94 -25.58 21.48
C ASN A 360 5.89 -24.60 20.92
N GLY A 361 4.69 -25.08 20.55
CA GLY A 361 3.61 -24.25 19.99
C GLY A 361 3.74 -23.94 18.51
N GLU A 362 4.69 -24.55 17.80
CA GLU A 362 4.80 -24.44 16.34
C GLU A 362 3.73 -25.25 15.62
N ARG A 363 3.12 -24.70 14.56
CA ARG A 363 2.09 -25.39 13.77
C ARG A 363 2.76 -26.43 12.85
N LEU A 364 2.56 -27.72 13.15
CA LEU A 364 3.15 -28.84 12.42
C LEU A 364 2.32 -29.24 11.19
N LEU A 365 1.00 -29.17 11.30
CA LEU A 365 0.06 -29.54 10.25
C LEU A 365 -1.20 -28.70 10.36
N SER A 366 -1.79 -28.32 9.22
CA SER A 366 -3.07 -27.60 9.17
C SER A 366 -4.05 -28.36 8.29
N CYS A 367 -5.31 -28.44 8.70
CA CYS A 367 -6.38 -28.91 7.84
C CYS A 367 -7.61 -28.00 7.94
N THR A 368 -8.28 -27.82 6.80
CA THR A 368 -9.57 -27.14 6.75
C THR A 368 -10.67 -28.18 6.97
N VAL A 369 -11.55 -27.88 7.93
CA VAL A 369 -12.67 -28.73 8.32
C VAL A 369 -13.97 -27.95 8.13
N ARG A 370 -14.98 -28.57 7.53
CA ARG A 370 -16.35 -28.07 7.51
C ARG A 370 -17.20 -28.87 8.49
N PRO A 371 -17.42 -28.39 9.73
CA PRO A 371 -17.98 -29.21 10.81
C PRO A 371 -19.41 -29.68 10.58
N GLU A 372 -20.15 -29.03 9.68
CA GLU A 372 -21.50 -29.44 9.25
C GLU A 372 -21.51 -30.57 8.21
N ARG A 373 -20.39 -30.78 7.51
CA ARG A 373 -20.28 -31.70 6.36
C ARG A 373 -19.34 -32.88 6.60
N GLU A 374 -18.54 -32.82 7.66
CA GLU A 374 -17.48 -33.80 7.94
C GLU A 374 -17.73 -34.55 9.26
N THR A 375 -17.48 -35.86 9.23
CA THR A 375 -17.65 -36.75 10.39
C THR A 375 -16.43 -36.74 11.31
N ALA A 376 -16.61 -37.17 12.57
CA ALA A 376 -15.52 -37.32 13.54
C ALA A 376 -14.36 -38.16 12.98
N ASP A 377 -14.65 -39.27 12.29
CA ASP A 377 -13.63 -40.15 11.69
C ASP A 377 -12.88 -39.50 10.51
N THR A 378 -13.51 -38.54 9.83
CA THR A 378 -12.85 -37.77 8.76
C THR A 378 -11.87 -36.78 9.38
N ILE A 379 -12.28 -36.08 10.43
CA ILE A 379 -11.45 -35.13 11.18
C ILE A 379 -10.29 -35.87 11.87
N ARG A 380 -10.56 -37.03 12.48
CA ARG A 380 -9.57 -37.91 13.11
C ARG A 380 -8.41 -38.21 12.15
N ARG A 381 -8.73 -38.69 10.94
CA ARG A 381 -7.72 -39.02 9.92
C ARG A 381 -7.00 -37.78 9.39
N LYS A 382 -7.71 -36.68 9.16
CA LYS A 382 -7.11 -35.43 8.66
C LYS A 382 -6.08 -34.81 9.62
N LEU A 383 -6.28 -34.97 10.93
CA LEU A 383 -5.39 -34.45 11.96
C LEU A 383 -4.39 -35.48 12.50
N GLY A 384 -4.41 -36.72 11.98
CA GLY A 384 -3.52 -37.81 12.44
C GLY A 384 -3.78 -38.24 13.88
N LEU A 385 -5.03 -38.16 14.33
CA LEU A 385 -5.46 -38.44 15.70
C LEU A 385 -6.00 -39.87 15.85
N ASP A 386 -5.36 -40.86 15.21
CA ASP A 386 -5.92 -42.21 15.08
C ASP A 386 -6.17 -42.91 16.44
N ASP A 387 -5.40 -42.54 17.47
CA ASP A 387 -5.52 -43.06 18.84
C ASP A 387 -6.45 -42.23 19.74
N ALA A 388 -7.11 -41.19 19.22
CA ALA A 388 -7.89 -40.27 20.04
C ALA A 388 -9.25 -40.85 20.49
N PRO A 389 -9.58 -40.81 21.80
CA PRO A 389 -10.87 -41.25 22.31
C PRO A 389 -12.06 -40.50 21.69
N ASP A 390 -13.18 -41.19 21.47
CA ASP A 390 -14.41 -40.59 20.91
C ASP A 390 -14.98 -39.45 21.76
N GLY A 391 -14.64 -39.39 23.05
CA GLY A 391 -14.99 -38.29 23.95
C GLY A 391 -14.31 -36.97 23.55
N ASP A 392 -13.00 -37.02 23.34
CA ASP A 392 -12.18 -35.84 23.04
C ASP A 392 -12.49 -35.30 21.63
N LEU A 393 -12.71 -36.19 20.66
CA LEU A 393 -13.11 -35.79 19.31
C LEU A 393 -14.48 -35.11 19.29
N ARG A 394 -15.44 -35.55 20.12
CA ARG A 394 -16.73 -34.88 20.28
C ARG A 394 -16.61 -33.51 20.94
N GLN A 395 -15.60 -33.28 21.77
CA GLN A 395 -15.31 -31.96 22.32
C GLN A 395 -14.69 -31.04 21.26
N LEU A 396 -13.71 -31.53 20.51
CA LEU A 396 -13.10 -30.81 19.39
C LEU A 396 -14.16 -30.39 18.36
N MET A 397 -15.05 -31.30 17.99
CA MET A 397 -16.14 -30.99 17.04
C MET A 397 -17.11 -29.94 17.57
N ARG A 398 -17.41 -29.93 18.87
CA ARG A 398 -18.28 -28.89 19.47
C ARG A 398 -17.64 -27.51 19.39
N VAL A 399 -16.34 -27.41 19.65
CA VAL A 399 -15.59 -26.15 19.50
C VAL A 399 -15.56 -25.70 18.05
N MET A 400 -15.24 -26.62 17.13
CA MET A 400 -15.25 -26.33 15.69
C MET A 400 -16.63 -25.86 15.20
N GLN A 401 -17.72 -26.47 15.67
CA GLN A 401 -19.09 -26.07 15.32
C GLN A 401 -19.46 -24.71 15.91
N ALA A 402 -19.06 -24.43 17.15
CA ALA A 402 -19.29 -23.13 17.79
C ALA A 402 -18.50 -21.99 17.11
N MET A 403 -17.33 -22.28 16.55
CA MET A 403 -16.53 -21.31 15.80
C MET A 403 -16.98 -21.16 14.34
N ALA A 404 -17.66 -22.16 13.79
CA ALA A 404 -18.21 -22.14 12.43
C ALA A 404 -19.59 -21.49 12.31
N ALA A 405 -20.34 -21.41 13.42
CA ALA A 405 -21.66 -20.79 13.56
C ALA A 405 -21.54 -19.28 13.82
#